data_AF-A0A258WP15-F1
#
_entry.id   AF-A0A258WP15-F1
#
_cell.length_a   1.000
_cell.length_b   1.000
_cell.length_c   1.000
_cell.angle_alpha   90.00
_cell.angle_beta   90.00
_cell.angle_gamma   90.00
#
_symmetry.space_group_name_H-M   'P 1'
#
loop_
_entity.id
_entity.type
_entity.pdbx_description
1 polymer ?
#
loop_
_entity_poly.entity_id
_entity_poly.type
_entity_poly.pdbx_seq_one_letter_code
_entity_poly.pdbx_strand_id
1 'polypeptide(L)'
;MNNPLKKGLMFLSVLLIGSQISYSQETLFEFGTSTSMDAVLSKSKAKEDKLKWINVNTTKETWKVMKDGTLSNTGLPIGVIRSEKQYENFILHVEWKHMEAGGNSGVFAWSGARPVGTNPLPDGVEIQMLDLEWVDLNIRNGVKPPIAYVHGELFGVQGVKTVADNPRGDRSKSIENRVKGKGEWNTYDVVCVDGVIKLSVNGKFVNGISKSTQKKGYLCLESEGAQIFYRNLKVIELAPGVTSAEQTAALLP
;
A
#
# COMPACT_ATOMS: atom_id res chain seq x y z
N MET A 1 -57.07 -46.03 40.37
CA MET A 1 -56.30 -45.83 39.12
C MET A 1 -55.84 -44.38 39.08
N ASN A 2 -54.54 -44.18 39.34
CA ASN A 2 -53.87 -42.88 39.44
C ASN A 2 -53.67 -42.27 38.05
N ASN A 3 -53.88 -40.96 37.90
CA ASN A 3 -53.46 -40.22 36.72
C ASN A 3 -52.67 -38.97 37.18
N PRO A 4 -51.36 -38.85 36.88
CA PRO A 4 -50.56 -37.72 37.34
C PRO A 4 -50.66 -36.53 36.38
N LEU A 5 -50.71 -35.32 36.95
CA LEU A 5 -50.60 -34.06 36.23
C LEU A 5 -49.26 -33.97 35.48
N LYS A 6 -49.31 -33.75 34.16
CA LYS A 6 -48.15 -33.32 33.37
C LYS A 6 -47.87 -31.84 33.65
N LYS A 7 -46.76 -31.54 34.33
CA LYS A 7 -46.18 -30.19 34.41
C LYS A 7 -45.52 -29.86 33.07
N GLY A 8 -46.06 -28.88 32.35
CA GLY A 8 -45.41 -28.30 31.17
C GLY A 8 -44.26 -27.40 31.61
N LEU A 9 -43.04 -27.73 31.19
CA LEU A 9 -41.85 -26.91 31.40
C LEU A 9 -41.74 -25.91 30.25
N MET A 10 -42.08 -24.64 30.50
CA MET A 10 -41.85 -23.54 29.57
C MET A 10 -40.35 -23.22 29.55
N PHE A 11 -39.66 -23.53 28.46
CA PHE A 11 -38.28 -23.10 28.24
C PHE A 11 -38.30 -21.64 27.78
N LEU A 12 -37.87 -20.73 28.66
CA LEU A 12 -37.66 -19.32 28.33
C LEU A 12 -36.28 -19.21 27.66
N SER A 13 -36.24 -19.18 26.33
CA SER A 13 -35.01 -18.92 25.57
C SER A 13 -34.64 -17.45 25.68
N VAL A 14 -33.67 -17.14 26.55
CA VAL A 14 -33.05 -15.82 26.64
C VAL A 14 -32.16 -15.62 25.41
N LEU A 15 -32.61 -14.77 24.49
CA LEU A 15 -31.78 -14.25 23.40
C LEU A 15 -30.76 -13.26 24.01
N LEU A 16 -29.54 -13.75 24.25
CA LEU A 16 -28.38 -12.90 24.51
C LEU A 16 -28.02 -12.15 23.23
N ILE A 17 -28.52 -10.92 23.09
CA ILE A 17 -28.02 -9.97 22.09
C ILE A 17 -26.63 -9.54 22.57
N GLY A 18 -25.61 -10.24 22.12
CA GLY A 18 -24.23 -9.82 22.30
C GLY A 18 -24.01 -8.53 21.52
N SER A 19 -23.81 -7.42 22.21
CA SER A 19 -23.30 -6.19 21.62
C SER A 19 -21.90 -6.46 21.10
N GLN A 20 -21.77 -6.68 19.78
CA GLN A 20 -20.46 -6.63 19.14
C GLN A 20 -19.98 -5.18 19.21
N ILE A 21 -19.09 -4.91 20.15
CA ILE A 21 -18.35 -3.65 20.21
C ILE A 21 -17.49 -3.63 18.93
N SER A 22 -17.98 -2.94 17.91
CA SER A 22 -17.22 -2.67 16.70
C SER A 22 -16.17 -1.63 17.06
N TYR A 23 -14.93 -2.07 17.31
CA TYR A 23 -13.77 -1.18 17.37
C TYR A 23 -13.50 -0.70 15.95
N SER A 24 -14.15 0.40 15.55
CA SER A 24 -13.77 1.12 14.33
C SER A 24 -12.34 1.63 14.52
N GLN A 25 -11.39 1.21 13.68
CA GLN A 25 -10.07 1.82 13.69
C GLN A 25 -10.18 3.33 13.43
N GLU A 26 -9.47 4.12 14.23
CA GLU A 26 -9.49 5.58 14.11
C GLU A 26 -8.78 5.99 12.83
N THR A 27 -9.50 6.70 11.96
CA THR A 27 -8.90 7.33 10.78
C THR A 27 -7.92 8.40 11.22
N LEU A 28 -6.68 8.30 10.78
CA LEU A 28 -5.62 9.26 11.10
C LEU A 28 -5.83 10.58 10.36
N PHE A 29 -6.12 10.50 9.06
CA PHE A 29 -6.46 11.60 8.18
C PHE A 29 -7.02 11.09 6.84
N GLU A 30 -7.53 12.02 6.03
CA GLU A 30 -7.88 11.80 4.63
C GLU A 30 -6.81 12.42 3.72
N PHE A 31 -6.32 11.66 2.73
CA PHE A 31 -5.38 12.15 1.73
C PHE A 31 -5.44 11.34 0.45
N GLY A 32 -5.59 12.02 -0.68
CA GLY A 32 -5.80 11.39 -1.99
C GLY A 32 -7.27 11.02 -2.24
N THR A 33 -7.52 10.47 -3.42
CA THR A 33 -8.87 10.12 -3.86
C THR A 33 -8.95 8.74 -4.51
N SER A 34 -10.15 8.17 -4.50
CA SER A 34 -10.49 6.96 -5.25
C SER A 34 -11.73 7.17 -6.10
N THR A 35 -11.78 6.46 -7.23
CA THR A 35 -12.93 6.43 -8.14
C THR A 35 -12.97 5.10 -8.89
N SER A 36 -14.02 4.82 -9.65
CA SER A 36 -14.11 3.64 -10.51
C SER A 36 -13.77 3.96 -11.97
N MET A 37 -13.35 2.94 -12.73
CA MET A 37 -13.15 3.06 -14.18
C MET A 37 -14.40 3.60 -14.90
N ASP A 38 -15.59 3.13 -14.54
CA ASP A 38 -16.85 3.56 -15.14
C ASP A 38 -17.14 5.05 -14.87
N ALA A 39 -16.84 5.52 -13.66
CA ALA A 39 -16.95 6.93 -13.30
C ALA A 39 -16.01 7.80 -14.16
N VAL A 40 -14.77 7.35 -14.37
CA VAL A 40 -13.79 8.04 -15.24
C VAL A 40 -14.27 8.08 -16.69
N LEU A 41 -14.73 6.96 -17.24
CA LEU A 41 -15.13 6.84 -18.64
C LEU A 41 -16.45 7.56 -18.96
N SER A 42 -17.40 7.58 -18.02
CA SER A 42 -18.71 8.23 -18.21
C SER A 42 -18.64 9.75 -18.31
N LYS A 43 -17.48 10.38 -18.02
CA LYS A 43 -17.31 11.84 -17.88
C LYS A 43 -18.34 12.50 -16.96
N SER A 44 -19.04 11.71 -16.15
CA SER A 44 -19.91 12.24 -15.13
C SER A 44 -19.03 12.97 -14.11
N LYS A 45 -19.54 14.05 -13.50
CA LYS A 45 -18.93 14.61 -12.29
C LYS A 45 -19.16 13.67 -11.11
N ALA A 46 -18.84 12.39 -11.26
CA ALA A 46 -18.91 11.42 -10.19
C ALA A 46 -18.01 11.92 -9.06
N LYS A 47 -18.58 12.00 -7.88
CA LYS A 47 -17.87 12.41 -6.67
C LYS A 47 -16.74 11.41 -6.44
N GLU A 48 -15.51 11.90 -6.37
CA GLU A 48 -14.38 11.07 -5.95
C GLU A 48 -14.46 10.85 -4.44
N ASP A 49 -14.19 9.61 -4.01
CA ASP A 49 -14.17 9.26 -2.60
C ASP A 49 -12.81 9.62 -2.00
N LYS A 50 -12.81 10.14 -0.77
CA LYS A 50 -11.58 10.45 -0.04
C LYS A 50 -10.95 9.17 0.50
N LEU A 51 -9.65 9.02 0.29
CA LEU A 51 -8.89 7.92 0.85
C LEU A 51 -8.60 8.21 2.32
N LYS A 52 -9.04 7.31 3.19
CA LYS A 52 -8.78 7.34 4.62
C LYS A 52 -7.59 6.46 4.97
N TRP A 53 -6.72 6.99 5.81
CA TRP A 53 -5.49 6.34 6.23
C TRP A 53 -5.52 6.00 7.71
N ILE A 54 -5.02 4.81 8.04
CA ILE A 54 -5.00 4.28 9.40
C ILE A 54 -3.58 3.95 9.79
N ASN A 55 -3.21 4.32 11.03
CA ASN A 55 -1.91 4.02 11.59
C ASN A 55 -1.74 2.50 11.80
N VAL A 56 -0.60 1.95 11.37
CA VAL A 56 -0.23 0.56 11.67
C VAL A 56 0.79 0.54 12.81
N ASN A 57 1.94 1.16 12.60
CA ASN A 57 3.04 1.14 13.56
C ASN A 57 3.95 2.39 13.48
N THR A 58 3.40 3.50 12.97
CA THR A 58 4.02 4.83 13.08
C THR A 58 3.36 5.65 14.21
N THR A 59 3.56 6.97 14.23
CA THR A 59 2.83 7.87 15.14
C THR A 59 2.03 8.92 14.37
N LYS A 60 1.11 9.61 15.06
CA LYS A 60 0.31 10.68 14.44
C LYS A 60 1.17 11.87 13.99
N GLU A 61 2.29 12.09 14.66
CA GLU A 61 3.24 13.16 14.38
C GLU A 61 4.12 12.83 13.16
N THR A 62 4.28 11.55 12.83
CA THR A 62 5.02 11.09 11.64
C THR A 62 4.37 11.60 10.36
N TRP A 63 3.04 11.79 10.34
CA TRP A 63 2.27 12.10 9.15
C TRP A 63 1.48 13.39 9.28
N LYS A 64 1.60 14.27 8.30
CA LYS A 64 0.91 15.56 8.33
C LYS A 64 0.41 15.98 6.96
N VAL A 65 -0.91 16.20 6.86
CA VAL A 65 -1.49 16.91 5.72
C VAL A 65 -1.18 18.41 5.88
N MET A 66 -0.46 18.95 4.91
CA MET A 66 0.01 20.32 4.88
C MET A 66 -1.07 21.26 4.33
N LYS A 67 -0.90 22.57 4.55
CA LYS A 67 -1.88 23.59 4.09
C LYS A 67 -2.05 23.64 2.57
N ASP A 68 -1.01 23.24 1.83
CA ASP A 68 -1.01 23.17 0.37
C ASP A 68 -1.59 21.85 -0.18
N GLY A 69 -2.11 20.98 0.69
CA GLY A 69 -2.69 19.69 0.32
C GLY A 69 -1.67 18.58 0.12
N THR A 70 -0.36 18.82 0.31
CA THR A 70 0.65 17.76 0.30
C THR A 70 0.59 16.94 1.61
N LEU A 71 0.97 15.67 1.55
CA LEU A 71 1.20 14.84 2.72
C LEU A 71 2.70 14.78 3.00
N SER A 72 3.12 15.17 4.20
CA SER A 72 4.48 14.99 4.70
C SER A 72 4.55 13.73 5.56
N ASN A 73 5.60 12.95 5.37
CA ASN A 73 6.06 11.89 6.26
C ASN A 73 7.47 12.24 6.76
N THR A 74 7.75 12.12 8.07
CA THR A 74 9.05 12.49 8.66
C THR A 74 10.15 11.44 8.51
N GLY A 75 9.81 10.22 8.09
CA GLY A 75 10.70 9.07 7.99
C GLY A 75 10.81 8.23 9.27
N LEU A 76 10.44 8.76 10.44
CA LEU A 76 10.59 8.06 11.72
C LEU A 76 9.32 8.10 12.60
N PRO A 77 9.02 7.02 13.34
CA PRO A 77 9.70 5.71 13.31
C PRO A 77 9.50 4.99 11.97
N ILE A 78 10.32 3.95 11.72
CA ILE A 78 10.16 3.10 10.55
C ILE A 78 8.87 2.30 10.70
N GLY A 79 8.04 2.28 9.66
CA GLY A 79 6.75 1.60 9.68
C GLY A 79 5.85 2.11 8.56
N VAL A 80 4.54 1.85 8.67
CA VAL A 80 3.57 2.21 7.65
C VAL A 80 2.27 2.80 8.21
N ILE A 81 1.56 3.50 7.33
CA ILE A 81 0.10 3.67 7.40
C ILE A 81 -0.53 2.82 6.30
N ARG A 82 -1.79 2.42 6.49
CA ARG A 82 -2.56 1.66 5.49
C ARG A 82 -3.81 2.40 5.03
N SER A 83 -4.31 2.07 3.85
CA SER A 83 -5.66 2.44 3.42
C SER A 83 -6.73 1.78 4.29
N GLU A 84 -7.89 2.42 4.47
CA GLU A 84 -9.02 1.87 5.24
C GLU A 84 -9.51 0.53 4.68
N LYS A 85 -9.61 0.41 3.35
CA LYS A 85 -10.03 -0.81 2.64
C LYS A 85 -8.90 -1.43 1.81
N GLN A 86 -9.11 -2.67 1.40
CA GLN A 86 -8.26 -3.39 0.46
C GLN A 86 -8.61 -3.04 -1.00
N TYR A 87 -7.60 -3.12 -1.86
CA TYR A 87 -7.69 -2.96 -3.31
C TYR A 87 -7.20 -4.22 -4.01
N GLU A 88 -7.79 -4.53 -5.16
CA GLU A 88 -7.45 -5.69 -5.98
C GLU A 88 -6.86 -5.23 -7.32
N ASN A 89 -7.68 -4.95 -8.32
CA ASN A 89 -7.24 -4.39 -9.59
C ASN A 89 -7.44 -2.87 -9.56
N PHE A 90 -6.38 -2.12 -9.83
CA PHE A 90 -6.42 -0.66 -9.80
C PHE A 90 -5.33 -0.03 -10.66
N ILE A 91 -5.55 1.24 -11.01
CA ILE A 91 -4.49 2.15 -11.45
C ILE A 91 -4.21 3.12 -10.30
N LEU A 92 -2.95 3.25 -9.90
CA LEU A 92 -2.49 4.22 -8.91
C LEU A 92 -1.68 5.31 -9.62
N HIS A 93 -2.03 6.56 -9.39
CA HIS A 93 -1.20 7.71 -9.69
C HIS A 93 -0.73 8.32 -8.37
N VAL A 94 0.55 8.64 -8.26
CA VAL A 94 1.11 9.34 -7.10
C VAL A 94 2.34 10.15 -7.50
N GLU A 95 2.43 11.37 -6.97
CA GLU A 95 3.64 12.17 -7.04
C GLU A 95 4.35 12.19 -5.70
N TRP A 96 5.67 12.05 -5.71
CA TRP A 96 6.48 11.95 -4.52
C TRP A 96 7.81 12.70 -4.66
N LYS A 97 8.40 13.11 -3.53
CA LYS A 97 9.78 13.61 -3.47
C LYS A 97 10.41 13.39 -2.10
N HIS A 98 11.69 13.03 -2.09
CA HIS A 98 12.52 13.13 -0.89
C HIS A 98 13.08 14.54 -0.73
N MET A 99 13.41 14.92 0.50
CA MET A 99 14.14 16.16 0.79
C MET A 99 15.62 15.94 1.08
N GLU A 100 15.99 14.70 1.38
CA GLU A 100 17.32 14.31 1.84
C GLU A 100 18.02 13.38 0.85
N ALA A 101 19.35 13.42 0.86
CA ALA A 101 20.18 12.53 0.06
C ALA A 101 19.98 11.08 0.51
N GLY A 102 19.73 10.18 -0.44
CA GLY A 102 19.49 8.77 -0.16
C GLY A 102 18.24 8.48 0.67
N GLY A 103 17.26 9.38 0.67
CA GLY A 103 15.96 9.10 1.27
C GLY A 103 15.33 7.83 0.67
N ASN A 104 14.67 7.06 1.53
CA ASN A 104 14.05 5.77 1.21
C ASN A 104 12.59 5.77 1.69
N SER A 105 11.71 5.17 0.90
CA SER A 105 10.29 4.98 1.17
C SER A 105 9.69 4.10 0.05
N GLY A 106 8.37 3.97 0.03
CA GLY A 106 7.69 3.12 -0.92
C GLY A 106 6.18 3.13 -0.73
N VAL A 107 5.51 2.61 -1.76
CA VAL A 107 4.11 2.23 -1.67
C VAL A 107 4.04 0.72 -1.73
N PHE A 108 3.38 0.09 -0.76
CA PHE A 108 3.08 -1.34 -0.82
C PHE A 108 1.73 -1.53 -1.48
N ALA A 109 1.70 -2.36 -2.51
CA ALA A 109 0.47 -2.87 -3.11
C ALA A 109 0.13 -4.25 -2.54
N TRP A 110 -1.16 -4.53 -2.45
CA TRP A 110 -1.70 -5.81 -1.98
C TRP A 110 -1.12 -6.25 -0.63
N SER A 111 -0.88 -5.33 0.30
CA SER A 111 -0.30 -5.64 1.61
C SER A 111 -1.31 -6.25 2.58
N GLY A 112 -0.87 -7.12 3.48
CA GLY A 112 -1.63 -7.51 4.67
C GLY A 112 -1.57 -6.49 5.80
N ALA A 113 -0.76 -5.43 5.64
CA ALA A 113 -0.59 -4.32 6.57
C ALA A 113 -0.30 -4.76 8.01
N ARG A 114 0.34 -5.93 8.17
CA ARG A 114 0.78 -6.46 9.45
C ARG A 114 2.29 -6.67 9.44
N PRO A 115 3.05 -5.87 10.21
CA PRO A 115 4.43 -6.16 10.52
C PRO A 115 4.56 -7.54 11.19
N VAL A 116 5.65 -8.26 10.92
CA VAL A 116 5.87 -9.62 11.45
C VAL A 116 7.20 -9.67 12.19
N GLY A 117 7.18 -10.22 13.40
CA GLY A 117 8.36 -10.32 14.24
C GLY A 117 8.95 -8.96 14.58
N THR A 118 10.25 -8.78 14.33
CA THR A 118 10.97 -7.51 14.57
C THR A 118 11.03 -6.61 13.34
N ASN A 119 10.50 -7.05 12.20
CA ASN A 119 10.48 -6.24 10.98
C ASN A 119 9.32 -5.24 11.05
N PRO A 120 9.58 -3.92 11.02
CA PRO A 120 8.53 -2.91 11.07
C PRO A 120 7.71 -2.81 9.78
N LEU A 121 8.18 -3.36 8.66
CA LEU A 121 7.47 -3.29 7.38
C LEU A 121 6.52 -4.49 7.21
N PRO A 122 5.34 -4.32 6.61
CA PRO A 122 4.41 -5.42 6.36
C PRO A 122 4.84 -6.28 5.15
N ASP A 123 4.07 -7.31 4.86
CA ASP A 123 4.09 -8.02 3.58
C ASP A 123 3.50 -7.18 2.44
N GLY A 124 3.68 -7.61 1.19
CA GLY A 124 3.10 -6.96 0.00
C GLY A 124 4.05 -6.97 -1.19
N VAL A 125 3.68 -6.26 -2.25
CA VAL A 125 4.61 -5.91 -3.33
C VAL A 125 5.01 -4.45 -3.15
N GLU A 126 6.28 -4.21 -2.87
CA GLU A 126 6.82 -2.87 -2.68
C GLU A 126 7.10 -2.22 -4.04
N ILE A 127 6.65 -0.97 -4.17
CA ILE A 127 6.93 -0.06 -5.28
C ILE A 127 7.88 1.01 -4.72
N GLN A 128 9.18 0.72 -4.86
CA GLN A 128 10.27 1.42 -4.19
C GLN A 128 10.40 2.89 -4.64
N MET A 129 10.59 3.80 -3.69
CA MET A 129 10.82 5.22 -3.87
C MET A 129 12.13 5.59 -3.18
N LEU A 130 13.21 5.68 -3.96
CA LEU A 130 14.55 5.89 -3.43
C LEU A 130 15.20 7.09 -4.12
N ASP A 131 15.99 7.86 -3.37
CA ASP A 131 16.75 9.00 -3.91
C ASP A 131 18.04 8.57 -4.64
N LEU A 132 18.42 9.36 -5.66
CA LEU A 132 19.59 9.11 -6.52
C LEU A 132 20.90 8.98 -5.76
N GLU A 133 21.10 9.74 -4.68
CA GLU A 133 22.35 9.74 -3.93
C GLU A 133 22.48 8.49 -3.04
N TRP A 134 21.43 7.66 -2.92
CA TRP A 134 21.48 6.44 -2.10
C TRP A 134 22.64 5.53 -2.50
N VAL A 135 22.93 5.38 -3.81
CA VAL A 135 24.03 4.52 -4.27
C VAL A 135 25.40 5.06 -3.88
N ASP A 136 25.58 6.37 -3.78
CA ASP A 136 26.84 6.97 -3.33
C ASP A 136 27.00 6.85 -1.81
N LEU A 137 25.90 6.95 -1.07
CA LEU A 137 25.88 6.78 0.38
C LEU A 137 25.99 5.31 0.84
N ASN A 138 25.73 4.36 -0.06
CA ASN A 138 25.74 2.92 0.24
C ASN A 138 26.92 2.17 -0.38
N ILE A 139 28.05 2.85 -0.62
CA ILE A 139 29.30 2.18 -1.01
C ILE A 139 29.75 1.26 0.13
N ARG A 140 29.91 -0.03 -0.17
CA ARG A 140 30.37 -1.04 0.80
C ARG A 140 31.66 -1.67 0.31
N ASN A 141 32.69 -1.67 1.16
CA ASN A 141 34.01 -2.20 0.81
C ASN A 141 34.56 -1.61 -0.52
N GLY A 142 34.32 -0.32 -0.76
CA GLY A 142 34.71 0.37 -2.00
C GLY A 142 33.87 0.07 -3.23
N VAL A 143 32.82 -0.76 -3.12
CA VAL A 143 31.93 -1.12 -4.24
C VAL A 143 30.64 -0.31 -4.18
N LYS A 144 30.38 0.46 -5.24
CA LYS A 144 29.14 1.22 -5.42
C LYS A 144 27.99 0.30 -5.84
N PRO A 145 26.81 0.35 -5.18
CA PRO A 145 25.63 -0.36 -5.63
C PRO A 145 25.20 0.08 -7.04
N PRO A 146 24.59 -0.82 -7.83
CA PRO A 146 24.01 -0.45 -9.12
C PRO A 146 22.96 0.65 -8.98
N ILE A 147 22.95 1.60 -9.90
CA ILE A 147 21.92 2.65 -9.98
C ILE A 147 20.49 2.09 -10.13
N ALA A 148 20.37 0.84 -10.57
CA ALA A 148 19.11 0.10 -10.70
C ALA A 148 18.27 0.03 -9.41
N TYR A 149 18.89 0.18 -8.22
CA TYR A 149 18.17 0.22 -6.94
C TYR A 149 17.21 1.42 -6.83
N VAL A 150 17.53 2.53 -7.51
CA VAL A 150 16.87 3.81 -7.29
C VAL A 150 15.61 3.97 -8.14
N HIS A 151 15.62 3.39 -9.33
CA HIS A 151 14.66 3.72 -10.36
C HIS A 151 13.39 2.87 -10.27
N GLY A 152 12.75 2.80 -9.10
CA GLY A 152 11.46 2.11 -8.93
C GLY A 152 11.58 0.59 -9.06
N GLU A 153 12.41 -0.03 -8.22
CA GLU A 153 12.38 -1.50 -8.11
C GLU A 153 11.01 -1.99 -7.65
N LEU A 154 10.64 -3.18 -8.12
CA LEU A 154 9.41 -3.87 -7.74
C LEU A 154 9.78 -5.24 -7.18
N PHE A 155 9.28 -5.56 -5.99
CA PHE A 155 9.58 -6.85 -5.36
C PHE A 155 8.57 -7.25 -4.29
N GLY A 156 8.41 -8.56 -4.09
CA GLY A 156 7.62 -9.08 -2.98
C GLY A 156 8.37 -9.00 -1.66
N VAL A 157 7.66 -8.67 -0.59
CA VAL A 157 8.16 -8.47 0.76
C VAL A 157 7.48 -9.45 1.72
N GLN A 158 8.23 -9.93 2.72
CA GLN A 158 7.79 -10.85 3.77
C GLN A 158 6.98 -12.06 3.28
N GLY A 159 7.49 -12.75 2.26
CA GLY A 159 6.93 -14.02 1.77
C GLY A 159 6.01 -13.89 0.57
N VAL A 160 5.62 -12.68 0.18
CA VAL A 160 5.02 -12.43 -1.14
C VAL A 160 6.04 -12.75 -2.21
N LYS A 161 5.67 -13.59 -3.17
CA LYS A 161 6.53 -13.97 -4.31
C LYS A 161 5.98 -13.36 -5.59
N THR A 162 6.88 -12.93 -6.46
CA THR A 162 6.58 -12.39 -7.79
C THR A 162 7.55 -12.96 -8.81
N VAL A 163 7.28 -12.74 -10.10
CA VAL A 163 8.21 -12.96 -11.20
C VAL A 163 8.60 -11.60 -11.77
N ALA A 164 9.89 -11.28 -11.72
CA ALA A 164 10.44 -10.03 -12.25
C ALA A 164 10.43 -10.02 -13.79
N ASP A 165 9.94 -8.93 -14.38
CA ASP A 165 10.07 -8.72 -15.83
C ASP A 165 11.52 -8.41 -16.22
N ASN A 166 12.25 -7.69 -15.36
CA ASN A 166 13.62 -7.23 -15.57
C ASN A 166 14.50 -7.59 -14.36
N PRO A 167 14.94 -8.83 -14.23
CA PRO A 167 15.47 -9.35 -12.97
C PRO A 167 16.79 -8.70 -12.54
N ARG A 168 16.87 -8.41 -11.24
CA ARG A 168 18.07 -8.17 -10.44
C ARG A 168 17.96 -9.04 -9.18
N GLY A 169 18.19 -10.34 -9.34
CA GLY A 169 17.76 -11.35 -8.37
C GLY A 169 16.23 -11.47 -8.41
N ASP A 170 15.60 -11.57 -7.24
CA ASP A 170 14.14 -11.67 -7.11
C ASP A 170 13.42 -10.32 -7.24
N ARG A 171 14.17 -9.22 -7.40
CA ARG A 171 13.63 -7.87 -7.64
C ARG A 171 13.61 -7.56 -9.13
N SER A 172 12.63 -6.79 -9.56
CA SER A 172 12.58 -6.26 -10.92
C SER A 172 13.09 -4.82 -10.92
N LYS A 173 14.02 -4.50 -11.82
CA LYS A 173 14.59 -3.15 -11.97
C LYS A 173 14.06 -2.44 -13.22
N SER A 174 14.07 -1.12 -13.22
CA SER A 174 13.76 -0.37 -14.45
C SER A 174 14.78 -0.62 -15.56
N ILE A 175 14.29 -0.68 -16.81
CA ILE A 175 15.13 -0.75 -18.01
C ILE A 175 15.65 0.62 -18.45
N GLU A 176 15.03 1.70 -17.96
CA GLU A 176 15.44 3.07 -18.20
C GLU A 176 15.34 3.88 -16.90
N ASN A 177 16.40 4.61 -16.60
CA ASN A 177 16.55 5.39 -15.39
C ASN A 177 15.84 6.74 -15.54
N ARG A 178 14.83 7.01 -14.73
CA ARG A 178 13.98 8.21 -14.87
C ARG A 178 13.72 9.00 -13.59
N VAL A 179 14.14 8.50 -12.43
CA VAL A 179 13.96 9.19 -11.14
C VAL A 179 14.83 10.43 -11.09
N LYS A 180 14.24 11.52 -10.58
CA LYS A 180 14.88 12.80 -10.27
C LYS A 180 15.34 12.81 -8.81
N GLY A 181 16.35 13.61 -8.50
CA GLY A 181 16.94 13.66 -7.17
C GLY A 181 16.07 14.38 -6.14
N LYS A 182 16.55 14.40 -4.90
CA LYS A 182 15.92 15.10 -3.77
C LYS A 182 15.52 16.54 -4.13
N GLY A 183 14.37 16.96 -3.61
CA GLY A 183 13.75 18.25 -3.88
C GLY A 183 12.88 18.29 -5.14
N GLU A 184 13.06 17.35 -6.08
CA GLU A 184 12.29 17.28 -7.32
C GLU A 184 11.12 16.29 -7.24
N TRP A 185 9.99 16.66 -7.82
CA TRP A 185 8.82 15.78 -7.91
C TRP A 185 9.02 14.70 -8.97
N ASN A 186 8.85 13.45 -8.52
CA ASN A 186 8.71 12.25 -9.32
C ASN A 186 7.24 11.83 -9.40
N THR A 187 6.87 11.21 -10.50
CA THR A 187 5.52 10.69 -10.75
C THR A 187 5.60 9.19 -11.00
N TYR A 188 4.82 8.42 -10.26
CA TYR A 188 4.55 7.01 -10.54
C TYR A 188 3.11 6.85 -11.03
N ASP A 189 2.96 6.19 -12.18
CA ASP A 189 1.70 5.59 -12.60
C ASP A 189 1.86 4.08 -12.57
N VAL A 190 0.99 3.41 -11.82
CA VAL A 190 1.10 1.98 -11.53
C VAL A 190 -0.17 1.30 -11.96
N VAL A 191 -0.05 0.29 -12.83
CA VAL A 191 -1.18 -0.53 -13.26
C VAL A 191 -1.08 -1.89 -12.56
N CYS A 192 -2.02 -2.17 -11.67
CA CYS A 192 -2.11 -3.39 -10.88
C CYS A 192 -3.30 -4.21 -11.35
N VAL A 193 -3.07 -5.35 -12.01
CA VAL A 193 -4.13 -6.21 -12.54
C VAL A 193 -3.73 -7.67 -12.41
N ASP A 194 -4.53 -8.48 -11.73
CA ASP A 194 -4.40 -9.95 -11.68
C ASP A 194 -2.98 -10.43 -11.29
N GLY A 195 -2.39 -9.80 -10.26
CA GLY A 195 -1.04 -10.12 -9.80
C GLY A 195 0.08 -9.64 -10.71
N VAL A 196 -0.23 -8.77 -11.69
CA VAL A 196 0.73 -8.04 -12.53
C VAL A 196 0.80 -6.59 -12.06
N ILE A 197 2.02 -6.06 -11.97
CA ILE A 197 2.26 -4.63 -11.81
C ILE A 197 3.06 -4.13 -13.01
N LYS A 198 2.62 -3.04 -13.64
CA LYS A 198 3.43 -2.25 -14.56
C LYS A 198 3.66 -0.87 -13.97
N LEU A 199 4.92 -0.46 -13.90
CA LEU A 199 5.34 0.82 -13.32
C LEU A 199 5.82 1.76 -14.42
N SER A 200 5.15 2.91 -14.50
CA SER A 200 5.63 4.09 -15.20
C SER A 200 6.36 5.00 -14.22
N VAL A 201 7.57 5.41 -14.59
CA VAL A 201 8.34 6.41 -13.85
C VAL A 201 8.47 7.65 -14.73
N ASN A 202 7.96 8.79 -14.26
CA ASN A 202 8.00 10.06 -14.98
C ASN A 202 7.55 9.92 -16.45
N GLY A 203 6.38 9.32 -16.64
CA GLY A 203 5.68 9.25 -17.94
C GLY A 203 6.11 8.14 -18.90
N LYS A 204 6.85 7.11 -18.45
CA LYS A 204 7.12 5.91 -19.27
C LYS A 204 7.14 4.65 -18.44
N PHE A 205 6.45 3.62 -18.93
CA PHE A 205 6.54 2.26 -18.41
C PHE A 205 7.95 1.70 -18.60
N VAL A 206 8.64 1.51 -17.49
CA VAL A 206 10.05 1.10 -17.47
C VAL A 206 10.27 -0.16 -16.62
N ASN A 207 9.28 -0.58 -15.84
CA ASN A 207 9.40 -1.76 -14.99
C ASN A 207 8.09 -2.53 -14.87
N GLY A 208 8.18 -3.76 -14.37
CA GLY A 208 7.02 -4.58 -14.05
C GLY A 208 7.37 -5.88 -13.32
N ILE A 209 6.34 -6.49 -12.73
CA ILE A 209 6.35 -7.85 -12.20
C ILE A 209 5.07 -8.56 -12.61
N SER A 210 5.08 -9.88 -12.52
CA SER A 210 3.91 -10.74 -12.72
C SER A 210 3.81 -11.83 -11.66
N LYS A 211 2.69 -12.57 -11.67
CA LYS A 211 2.47 -13.74 -10.81
C LYS A 211 2.68 -13.46 -9.32
N SER A 212 2.25 -12.29 -8.85
CA SER A 212 2.19 -12.03 -7.42
C SER A 212 1.34 -13.09 -6.72
N THR A 213 1.84 -13.66 -5.63
CA THR A 213 1.08 -14.59 -4.79
C THR A 213 -0.04 -13.90 -4.02
N GLN A 214 0.01 -12.57 -3.89
CA GLN A 214 -1.01 -11.76 -3.25
C GLN A 214 -1.54 -10.73 -4.26
N LYS A 215 -2.85 -10.74 -4.50
CA LYS A 215 -3.51 -9.95 -5.55
C LYS A 215 -4.56 -8.99 -5.02
N LYS A 216 -4.87 -9.07 -3.72
CA LYS A 216 -5.79 -8.19 -3.03
C LYS A 216 -5.28 -7.90 -1.63
N GLY A 217 -5.26 -6.64 -1.25
CA GLY A 217 -4.77 -6.20 0.06
C GLY A 217 -4.76 -4.69 0.18
N TYR A 218 -4.26 -4.18 1.29
CA TYR A 218 -4.18 -2.76 1.56
C TYR A 218 -3.12 -2.08 0.70
N LEU A 219 -3.31 -0.78 0.46
CA LEU A 219 -2.20 0.10 0.10
C LEU A 219 -1.52 0.54 1.38
N CYS A 220 -0.20 0.54 1.43
CA CYS A 220 0.55 1.14 2.53
C CYS A 220 1.50 2.22 2.03
N LEU A 221 1.61 3.32 2.78
CA LEU A 221 2.67 4.32 2.59
C LEU A 221 3.72 4.12 3.67
N GLU A 222 4.97 4.10 3.25
CA GLU A 222 6.10 3.76 4.09
C GLU A 222 6.78 4.99 4.70
N SER A 223 7.19 4.83 5.95
CA SER A 223 8.08 5.70 6.70
C SER A 223 9.41 4.96 6.84
N GLU A 224 10.49 5.41 6.19
CA GLU A 224 11.77 4.68 6.20
C GLU A 224 13.01 5.59 6.28
N GLY A 225 13.11 6.31 7.39
CA GLY A 225 14.34 6.99 7.84
C GLY A 225 14.59 8.38 7.26
N ALA A 226 13.89 8.80 6.21
CA ALA A 226 14.05 10.14 5.63
C ALA A 226 12.70 10.79 5.30
N GLN A 227 12.66 12.13 5.31
CA GLN A 227 11.45 12.87 4.97
C GLN A 227 11.03 12.63 3.51
N ILE A 228 9.75 12.34 3.29
CA ILE A 228 9.11 12.23 1.98
C ILE A 228 7.82 13.05 1.94
N PHE A 229 7.56 13.66 0.79
CA PHE A 229 6.30 14.33 0.49
C PHE A 229 5.55 13.58 -0.59
N TYR A 230 4.24 13.53 -0.46
CA TYR A 230 3.31 13.01 -1.46
C TYR A 230 2.33 14.09 -1.90
N ARG A 231 1.88 14.03 -3.16
CA ARG A 231 0.73 14.78 -3.66
C ARG A 231 0.04 14.02 -4.78
N ASN A 232 -1.17 14.49 -5.13
CA ASN A 232 -1.96 13.96 -6.25
C ASN A 232 -2.16 12.44 -6.21
N LEU A 233 -2.25 11.84 -5.01
CA LEU A 233 -2.50 10.41 -4.90
C LEU A 233 -3.92 10.08 -5.34
N LYS A 234 -4.07 9.28 -6.39
CA LYS A 234 -5.35 8.88 -6.95
C LYS A 234 -5.37 7.38 -7.27
N VAL A 235 -6.44 6.72 -6.88
CA VAL A 235 -6.72 5.30 -7.19
C VAL A 235 -7.92 5.21 -8.12
N ILE A 236 -7.79 4.48 -9.23
CA ILE A 236 -8.89 4.12 -10.11
C ILE A 236 -9.11 2.63 -9.97
N GLU A 237 -10.20 2.24 -9.31
CA GLU A 237 -10.59 0.84 -9.15
C GLU A 237 -11.06 0.26 -10.48
N LEU A 238 -10.52 -0.91 -10.81
CA LEU A 238 -10.87 -1.70 -11.99
C LEU A 238 -11.78 -2.86 -11.57
N ALA A 239 -12.37 -3.53 -12.56
CA ALA A 239 -13.17 -4.73 -12.30
C ALA A 239 -12.33 -5.80 -11.56
N PRO A 240 -12.94 -6.53 -10.60
CA PRO A 240 -12.25 -7.60 -9.88
C PRO A 240 -11.83 -8.73 -10.83
N GLY A 241 -10.76 -9.44 -10.47
CA GLY A 241 -10.25 -10.60 -11.18
C GLY A 241 -10.73 -11.91 -10.55
N VAL A 242 -10.12 -13.02 -10.99
CA VAL A 242 -10.30 -14.32 -10.35
C VAL A 242 -9.26 -14.46 -9.23
N THR A 243 -9.60 -13.92 -8.06
CA THR A 243 -8.72 -13.90 -6.89
C THR A 243 -9.21 -14.88 -5.83
N SER A 244 -8.36 -15.84 -5.44
CA SER A 244 -8.69 -16.80 -4.38
C SER A 244 -8.56 -16.19 -2.98
N ALA A 245 -9.07 -16.90 -1.96
CA ALA A 245 -8.93 -16.48 -0.56
C ALA A 245 -7.46 -16.43 -0.14
N GLU A 246 -6.63 -17.36 -0.62
CA GLU A 246 -5.19 -17.44 -0.33
C GLU A 246 -4.41 -16.29 -0.99
N GLN A 247 -4.96 -15.71 -2.06
CA GLN A 247 -4.39 -14.55 -2.75
C GLN A 247 -4.88 -13.21 -2.18
N THR A 248 -5.77 -13.27 -1.18
CA THR A 248 -6.35 -12.10 -0.52
C THR A 248 -5.76 -11.94 0.87
N ALA A 249 -5.21 -10.76 1.13
CA ALA A 249 -4.70 -10.44 2.45
C ALA A 249 -5.84 -10.50 3.49
N ALA A 250 -5.53 -10.91 4.72
CA ALA A 250 -6.58 -10.94 5.75
C ALA A 250 -7.08 -9.53 6.05
N LEU A 251 -8.38 -9.41 6.33
CA LEU A 251 -8.94 -8.15 6.81
C LEU A 251 -8.39 -7.82 8.19
N LEU A 252 -8.10 -6.54 8.38
CA LEU A 252 -7.79 -5.95 9.67
C LEU A 252 -9.04 -5.25 10.22
N PRO A 253 -9.18 -5.21 11.56
CA PRO A 253 -10.29 -4.50 12.20
C PRO A 253 -10.31 -3.01 11.85
#